data_AF-D6QZW0-F1
#
_entry.id   AF-D6QZW0-F1
#
_cell.length_a   1.000
_cell.length_b   1.000
_cell.length_c   1.000
_cell.angle_alpha   90.00
_cell.angle_beta   90.00
_cell.angle_gamma   90.00
#
_symmetry.space_group_name_H-M   'P 1'
#
loop_
_entity.id
_entity.type
_entity.pdbx_description
1 polymer ?
#
loop_
_entity_poly.entity_id
_entity_poly.type
_entity_poly.pdbx_seq_one_letter_code
_entity_poly.pdbx_strand_id
1 'polypeptide(L)'
;GICGDNHTTCSVYAQNMAYGIQNPPLTEMIVNLGEAAEYLFDHTLFQDNLVFVDFCESMVKDTNPSVLAKAEKTPAPKAGVHGKRTIADIMRAFNPFEGDVYKEALRVSRVTREMFCLMEGRHVHPSTVYPGGVGTMPEPTLFTDYLTRLLHILDFVKQAVAMNDDIFDFWYEALPGYEEVGRRRVLLGCWGAFQNPDVVDYRYEHMTDWGRAMHVTPGIVVDGKLLTTDLVEINLGIRILLGSSYYKDWVNEEPFVTHDPLGNPVDMRHPWNQTTLPEPQKRKFDGNYSWVMSPRWFDKNSGEHLALDTGGGPFARLYTTALAGLVDTPYVKSTGHSVQISLPRSGALPEMTLEWRPPQWSNAIERNRARVYFVAYSAAMAIYFLERAMQKIRAGDTKVFEDFEVPDEAIGCGFHEAVRGVLSHHMVIKDGKIANYHPYPPTPWNGSPRDSYGTPGPYEDAVQ
;
A
#
# COMPACT_ATOMS: atom_id res chain seq x y z
N GLY A 1 -5.87 -13.02 -5.16
CA GLY A 1 -6.78 -12.38 -6.12
C GLY A 1 -7.57 -11.25 -5.51
N ILE A 2 -6.94 -10.39 -4.71
CA ILE A 2 -7.53 -9.11 -4.26
C ILE A 2 -6.63 -7.93 -4.65
N CYS A 3 -5.30 -8.14 -4.70
CA CYS A 3 -4.28 -7.18 -5.11
C CYS A 3 -3.38 -7.71 -6.26
N GLY A 4 -4.00 -8.31 -7.27
CA GLY A 4 -3.30 -8.95 -8.40
C GLY A 4 -2.72 -7.95 -9.40
N ASP A 5 -3.40 -6.83 -9.54
CA ASP A 5 -3.01 -5.60 -10.24
C ASP A 5 -1.70 -5.02 -9.69
N ASN A 6 -1.56 -4.81 -8.37
CA ASN A 6 -0.32 -4.30 -7.79
C ASN A 6 0.90 -5.15 -8.19
N HIS A 7 0.75 -6.48 -8.23
CA HIS A 7 1.79 -7.40 -8.70
C HIS A 7 2.05 -7.27 -10.20
N THR A 8 1.02 -7.02 -11.00
CA THR A 8 1.18 -6.78 -12.44
C THR A 8 1.93 -5.48 -12.69
N THR A 9 1.54 -4.40 -12.01
CA THR A 9 2.18 -3.08 -12.07
C THR A 9 3.64 -3.15 -11.60
N CYS A 10 3.92 -3.78 -10.45
CA CYS A 10 5.28 -3.96 -9.96
C CYS A 10 6.14 -4.83 -10.90
N SER A 11 5.55 -5.88 -11.48
CA SER A 11 6.21 -6.69 -12.53
C SER A 11 6.53 -5.85 -13.76
N VAL A 12 5.64 -4.97 -14.20
CA VAL A 12 5.90 -4.06 -15.33
C VAL A 12 7.02 -3.09 -15.00
N TYR A 13 7.09 -2.55 -13.78
CA TYR A 13 8.22 -1.70 -13.37
C TYR A 13 9.56 -2.45 -13.41
N ALA A 14 9.59 -3.71 -12.96
CA ALA A 14 10.79 -4.55 -13.05
C ALA A 14 11.19 -4.83 -14.51
N GLN A 15 10.21 -5.09 -15.37
CA GLN A 15 10.42 -5.32 -16.80
C GLN A 15 10.90 -4.07 -17.53
N ASN A 16 10.29 -2.91 -17.26
CA ASN A 16 10.72 -1.64 -17.83
C ASN A 16 12.19 -1.34 -17.53
N MET A 17 12.60 -1.59 -16.28
CA MET A 17 14.02 -1.46 -15.89
C MET A 17 14.90 -2.45 -16.67
N ALA A 18 14.54 -3.73 -16.71
CA ALA A 18 15.34 -4.75 -17.39
C ALA A 18 15.44 -4.50 -18.91
N TYR A 19 14.38 -3.97 -19.52
CA TYR A 19 14.27 -3.76 -20.96
C TYR A 19 14.74 -2.37 -21.39
N GLY A 20 15.09 -1.49 -20.44
CA GLY A 20 15.51 -0.11 -20.72
C GLY A 20 14.37 0.77 -21.24
N ILE A 21 13.14 0.55 -20.79
CA ILE A 21 11.95 1.24 -21.26
C ILE A 21 11.59 2.41 -20.35
N GLN A 22 11.44 3.58 -20.94
CA GLN A 22 10.72 4.70 -20.34
C GLN A 22 9.30 4.71 -20.91
N ASN A 23 8.30 4.52 -20.03
CA ASN A 23 6.90 4.59 -20.44
C ASN A 23 6.53 6.00 -20.94
N PRO A 24 5.58 6.11 -21.88
CA PRO A 24 4.96 7.39 -22.20
C PRO A 24 4.32 8.04 -20.96
N PRO A 25 4.40 9.37 -20.77
CA PRO A 25 3.84 10.05 -19.60
C PRO A 25 2.35 9.78 -19.35
N LEU A 26 1.56 9.59 -20.40
CA LEU A 26 0.13 9.31 -20.27
C LEU A 26 -0.14 7.88 -19.76
N THR A 27 0.74 6.92 -20.07
CA THR A 27 0.71 5.58 -19.48
C THR A 27 0.78 5.65 -17.97
N GLU A 28 1.73 6.42 -17.42
CA GLU A 28 1.88 6.57 -15.97
C GLU A 28 0.63 7.17 -15.32
N MET A 29 -0.02 8.12 -15.99
CA MET A 29 -1.28 8.67 -15.47
C MET A 29 -2.41 7.65 -15.48
N ILE A 30 -2.51 6.81 -16.51
CA ILE A 30 -3.52 5.75 -16.59
C ILE A 30 -3.26 4.70 -15.51
N VAL A 31 -2.02 4.23 -15.36
CA VAL A 31 -1.64 3.25 -14.31
C VAL A 31 -1.86 3.85 -12.92
N ASN A 32 -1.45 5.09 -12.67
CA ASN A 32 -1.69 5.74 -11.38
C ASN A 32 -3.18 5.90 -11.07
N LEU A 33 -4.04 6.16 -12.08
CA LEU A 33 -5.49 6.18 -11.89
C LEU A 33 -6.05 4.79 -11.60
N GLY A 34 -5.56 3.75 -12.25
CA GLY A 34 -5.91 2.36 -11.97
C GLY A 34 -5.56 1.96 -10.53
N GLU A 35 -4.30 2.15 -10.14
CA GLU A 35 -3.82 1.82 -8.79
C GLU A 35 -4.49 2.70 -7.70
N ALA A 36 -4.84 3.95 -8.00
CA ALA A 36 -5.62 4.78 -7.07
C ALA A 36 -7.05 4.24 -6.89
N ALA A 37 -7.69 3.78 -7.96
CA ALA A 37 -8.99 3.11 -7.89
C ALA A 37 -8.91 1.79 -7.13
N GLU A 38 -7.82 1.03 -7.27
CA GLU A 38 -7.55 -0.17 -6.46
C GLU A 38 -7.49 0.17 -4.97
N TYR A 39 -6.72 1.19 -4.58
CA TYR A 39 -6.66 1.59 -3.17
C TYR A 39 -8.04 2.03 -2.65
N LEU A 40 -8.81 2.80 -3.44
CA LEU A 40 -10.18 3.17 -3.08
C LEU A 40 -11.07 1.95 -2.90
N PHE A 41 -10.96 0.95 -3.78
CA PHE A 41 -11.69 -0.30 -3.73
C PHE A 41 -11.35 -1.15 -2.50
N ASP A 42 -10.10 -1.60 -2.38
CA ASP A 42 -9.72 -2.61 -1.39
C ASP A 42 -9.83 -2.00 0.01
N HIS A 43 -9.35 -0.76 0.24
CA HIS A 43 -9.44 -0.15 1.57
C HIS A 43 -10.88 0.06 2.01
N THR A 44 -11.78 0.50 1.12
CA THR A 44 -13.20 0.67 1.47
C THR A 44 -13.84 -0.67 1.83
N LEU A 45 -13.67 -1.68 0.97
CA LEU A 45 -14.26 -3.01 1.20
C LEU A 45 -13.68 -3.67 2.46
N PHE A 46 -12.35 -3.64 2.61
CA PHE A 46 -11.67 -4.26 3.73
C PHE A 46 -12.00 -3.56 5.04
N GLN A 47 -11.97 -2.23 5.08
CA GLN A 47 -12.28 -1.47 6.28
C GLN A 47 -13.75 -1.69 6.68
N ASP A 48 -14.69 -1.39 5.80
CA ASP A 48 -16.10 -1.23 6.20
C ASP A 48 -16.91 -2.53 6.12
N ASN A 49 -16.38 -3.58 5.48
CA ASN A 49 -17.05 -4.88 5.36
C ASN A 49 -16.31 -6.07 6.01
N LEU A 50 -15.04 -5.92 6.39
CA LEU A 50 -14.29 -6.96 7.11
C LEU A 50 -13.85 -6.46 8.49
N VAL A 51 -13.04 -5.39 8.57
CA VAL A 51 -12.50 -4.89 9.84
C VAL A 51 -13.60 -4.33 10.74
N PHE A 52 -14.50 -3.51 10.21
CA PHE A 52 -15.56 -2.87 11.00
C PHE A 52 -16.64 -3.82 11.50
N VAL A 53 -16.64 -5.08 11.04
CA VAL A 53 -17.45 -6.14 11.66
C VAL A 53 -16.98 -6.40 13.09
N ASP A 54 -15.68 -6.24 13.39
CA ASP A 54 -15.15 -6.35 14.76
C ASP A 54 -15.65 -5.20 15.67
N PHE A 55 -16.08 -4.09 15.04
CA PHE A 55 -16.53 -2.87 15.70
C PHE A 55 -18.06 -2.67 15.64
N CYS A 56 -18.79 -3.58 14.98
CA CYS A 56 -20.24 -3.45 14.80
C CYS A 56 -21.01 -3.73 16.10
N GLU A 57 -22.25 -3.25 16.17
CA GLU A 57 -23.11 -3.43 17.36
C GLU A 57 -23.22 -4.90 17.74
N SER A 58 -23.45 -5.80 16.77
CA SER A 58 -23.61 -7.23 17.04
C SER A 58 -22.37 -7.83 17.72
N MET A 59 -21.17 -7.51 17.24
CA MET A 59 -19.92 -8.03 17.82
C MET A 59 -19.64 -7.42 19.19
N VAL A 60 -19.80 -6.10 19.32
CA VAL A 60 -19.53 -5.38 20.57
C VAL A 60 -20.52 -5.79 21.66
N LYS A 61 -21.79 -6.05 21.30
CA LYS A 61 -22.80 -6.56 22.23
C LYS A 61 -22.38 -7.90 22.85
N ASP A 62 -21.83 -8.80 22.05
CA ASP A 62 -21.48 -10.15 22.49
C ASP A 62 -20.17 -10.21 23.26
N THR A 63 -19.24 -9.30 22.97
CA THR A 63 -17.89 -9.29 23.57
C THR A 63 -17.74 -8.27 24.71
N ASN A 64 -18.34 -7.08 24.57
CA ASN A 64 -18.17 -5.92 25.45
C ASN A 64 -19.49 -5.14 25.65
N PRO A 65 -20.53 -5.74 26.26
CA PRO A 65 -21.85 -5.12 26.38
C PRO A 65 -21.86 -3.79 27.16
N SER A 66 -20.91 -3.59 28.08
CA SER A 66 -20.73 -2.32 28.79
C SER A 66 -20.23 -1.19 27.87
N VAL A 67 -19.38 -1.51 26.89
CA VAL A 67 -18.90 -0.57 25.87
C VAL A 67 -20.06 -0.13 24.99
N LEU A 68 -20.90 -1.07 24.53
CA LEU A 68 -22.09 -0.73 23.77
C LEU A 68 -23.03 0.18 24.58
N ALA A 69 -23.29 -0.14 25.85
CA ALA A 69 -24.14 0.69 26.72
C ALA A 69 -23.59 2.12 26.92
N LYS A 70 -22.25 2.30 26.90
CA LYS A 70 -21.62 3.62 26.88
C LYS A 70 -21.83 4.30 25.52
N ALA A 71 -21.63 3.58 24.42
CA ALA A 71 -21.81 4.08 23.05
C ALA A 71 -23.23 4.62 22.79
N GLU A 72 -24.28 4.02 23.38
CA GLU A 72 -25.68 4.50 23.26
C GLU A 72 -25.87 5.92 23.81
N LYS A 73 -25.03 6.31 24.77
CA LYS A 73 -25.13 7.59 25.49
C LYS A 73 -24.10 8.60 25.04
N THR A 74 -23.11 8.18 24.24
CA THR A 74 -22.05 9.05 23.74
C THR A 74 -22.44 9.67 22.40
N PRO A 75 -22.60 11.00 22.31
CA PRO A 75 -22.79 11.69 21.03
C PRO A 75 -21.56 11.54 20.13
N ALA A 76 -21.76 11.42 18.82
CA ALA A 76 -20.67 11.40 17.85
C ALA A 76 -20.19 12.84 17.55
N PRO A 77 -18.93 13.21 17.84
CA PRO A 77 -18.42 14.57 17.64
C PRO A 77 -18.64 15.14 16.23
N LYS A 78 -18.53 14.31 15.19
CA LYS A 78 -18.63 14.70 13.78
C LYS A 78 -19.98 14.31 13.16
N ALA A 79 -21.02 14.15 13.98
CA ALA A 79 -22.39 13.83 13.54
C ALA A 79 -22.91 14.74 12.42
N GLY A 80 -22.49 16.00 12.36
CA GLY A 80 -22.87 16.94 11.29
C GLY A 80 -22.32 16.59 9.90
N VAL A 81 -21.27 15.76 9.82
CA VAL A 81 -20.68 15.30 8.56
C VAL A 81 -21.30 13.98 8.12
N HIS A 82 -21.36 12.98 9.01
CA HIS A 82 -21.75 11.61 8.68
C HIS A 82 -23.17 11.22 9.13
N GLY A 83 -23.91 12.11 9.78
CA GLY A 83 -25.34 11.94 10.09
C GLY A 83 -25.69 10.93 11.19
N LYS A 84 -24.70 10.38 11.91
CA LYS A 84 -24.94 9.44 13.03
C LYS A 84 -24.89 10.22 14.34
N ARG A 85 -25.95 10.15 15.15
CA ARG A 85 -26.09 10.98 16.36
C ARG A 85 -25.21 10.48 17.50
N THR A 86 -25.12 9.17 17.68
CA THR A 86 -24.36 8.52 18.75
C THR A 86 -23.33 7.55 18.18
N ILE A 87 -22.35 7.16 19.00
CA ILE A 87 -21.39 6.13 18.61
C ILE A 87 -22.07 4.78 18.36
N ALA A 88 -23.12 4.44 19.11
CA ALA A 88 -23.89 3.22 18.85
C ALA A 88 -24.58 3.25 17.47
N ASP A 89 -25.03 4.41 17.00
CA ASP A 89 -25.59 4.55 15.65
C ASP A 89 -24.54 4.26 14.57
N ILE A 90 -23.27 4.60 14.84
CA ILE A 90 -22.13 4.22 13.99
C ILE A 90 -21.94 2.70 14.02
N MET A 91 -21.85 2.08 15.21
CA MET A 91 -21.68 0.62 15.34
C MET A 91 -22.78 -0.17 14.62
N ARG A 92 -24.03 0.31 14.66
CA ARG A 92 -25.17 -0.26 13.92
C ARG A 92 -25.03 -0.15 12.41
N ALA A 93 -24.49 0.97 11.94
CA ALA A 93 -24.29 1.22 10.52
C ALA A 93 -23.33 0.21 9.86
N PHE A 94 -22.50 -0.45 10.66
CA PHE A 94 -21.55 -1.48 10.24
C PHE A 94 -22.02 -2.93 10.46
N ASN A 95 -23.23 -3.16 11.00
CA ASN A 95 -23.75 -4.52 11.14
C ASN A 95 -23.82 -5.22 9.76
N PRO A 96 -23.29 -6.45 9.61
CA PRO A 96 -23.25 -7.15 8.34
C PRO A 96 -24.61 -7.25 7.66
N PHE A 97 -24.69 -6.83 6.39
CA PHE A 97 -25.88 -6.82 5.52
C PHE A 97 -27.09 -5.98 6.00
N GLU A 98 -27.13 -5.55 7.24
CA GLU A 98 -28.21 -4.74 7.82
C GLU A 98 -27.86 -3.25 7.86
N GLY A 99 -26.64 -2.95 8.29
CA GLY A 99 -26.10 -1.61 8.43
C GLY A 99 -26.05 -0.86 7.10
N ASP A 100 -26.43 0.42 7.13
CA ASP A 100 -26.50 1.24 5.93
C ASP A 100 -25.11 1.53 5.34
N VAL A 101 -24.12 1.86 6.18
CA VAL A 101 -22.73 2.08 5.75
C VAL A 101 -22.11 0.78 5.23
N TYR A 102 -22.36 -0.36 5.87
CA TYR A 102 -21.93 -1.67 5.35
C TYR A 102 -22.44 -1.91 3.92
N LYS A 103 -23.73 -1.66 3.66
CA LYS A 103 -24.33 -1.82 2.33
C LYS A 103 -23.84 -0.77 1.33
N GLU A 104 -23.59 0.45 1.79
CA GLU A 104 -23.07 1.52 0.96
C GLU A 104 -21.63 1.23 0.51
N ALA A 105 -20.76 0.79 1.42
CA ALA A 105 -19.40 0.36 1.11
C ALA A 105 -19.37 -0.75 0.05
N LEU A 106 -20.31 -1.72 0.11
CA LEU A 106 -20.45 -2.73 -0.96
C LEU A 106 -20.77 -2.12 -2.33
N ARG A 107 -21.57 -1.05 -2.40
CA ARG A 107 -21.87 -0.33 -3.64
C ARG A 107 -20.69 0.49 -4.11
N VAL A 108 -20.05 1.23 -3.20
CA VAL A 108 -18.82 2.00 -3.49
C VAL A 108 -17.75 1.07 -4.04
N SER A 109 -17.56 -0.12 -3.46
CA SER A 109 -16.61 -1.12 -3.96
C SER A 109 -16.86 -1.53 -5.42
N ARG A 110 -18.12 -1.49 -5.91
CA ARG A 110 -18.44 -1.78 -7.31
C ARG A 110 -18.05 -0.61 -8.19
N VAL A 111 -18.42 0.61 -7.78
CA VAL A 111 -18.09 1.84 -8.50
C VAL A 111 -16.58 2.03 -8.63
N THR A 112 -15.81 1.78 -7.57
CA THR A 112 -14.35 1.88 -7.59
C THR A 112 -13.70 0.80 -8.46
N ARG A 113 -14.26 -0.42 -8.51
CA ARG A 113 -13.82 -1.43 -9.50
C ARG A 113 -14.16 -1.06 -10.93
N GLU A 114 -15.29 -0.40 -11.18
CA GLU A 114 -15.58 0.14 -12.51
C GLU A 114 -14.53 1.19 -12.90
N MET A 115 -14.16 2.08 -11.98
CA MET A 115 -13.07 3.06 -12.18
C MET A 115 -11.74 2.37 -12.51
N PHE A 116 -11.40 1.30 -11.78
CA PHE A 116 -10.23 0.47 -12.08
C PHE A 116 -10.30 -0.13 -13.50
N CYS A 117 -11.43 -0.76 -13.85
CA CYS A 117 -11.62 -1.40 -15.16
C CYS A 117 -11.54 -0.42 -16.34
N LEU A 118 -11.88 0.86 -16.15
CA LEU A 118 -11.67 1.89 -17.17
C LEU A 118 -10.17 2.02 -17.50
N MET A 119 -9.30 1.96 -16.48
CA MET A 119 -7.86 2.17 -16.65
C MET A 119 -7.10 0.89 -17.01
N GLU A 120 -7.47 -0.25 -16.42
CA GLU A 120 -6.70 -1.50 -16.52
C GLU A 120 -7.48 -2.68 -17.14
N GLY A 121 -8.69 -2.41 -17.64
CA GLY A 121 -9.53 -3.33 -18.41
C GLY A 121 -10.44 -4.22 -17.56
N ARG A 122 -9.90 -4.94 -16.56
CA ARG A 122 -10.70 -5.82 -15.70
C ARG A 122 -10.05 -6.05 -14.33
N HIS A 123 -10.86 -6.15 -13.28
CA HIS A 123 -10.41 -6.44 -11.92
C HIS A 123 -10.53 -7.92 -11.56
N VAL A 124 -9.62 -8.54 -10.81
CA VAL A 124 -8.36 -8.02 -10.21
C VAL A 124 -7.11 -8.31 -11.07
N HIS A 125 -7.30 -8.98 -12.19
CA HIS A 125 -6.21 -9.39 -13.07
C HIS A 125 -6.25 -8.52 -14.32
N PRO A 126 -5.53 -7.39 -14.35
CA PRO A 126 -5.64 -6.43 -15.41
C PRO A 126 -5.30 -7.06 -16.76
N SER A 127 -5.90 -6.53 -17.81
CA SER A 127 -5.76 -7.06 -19.18
C SER A 127 -5.13 -6.07 -20.15
N THR A 128 -4.91 -4.84 -19.72
CA THR A 128 -4.38 -3.78 -20.59
C THR A 128 -3.05 -3.23 -20.10
N VAL A 129 -2.41 -3.81 -19.09
CA VAL A 129 -1.11 -3.37 -18.56
C VAL A 129 0.00 -4.26 -19.12
N TYR A 130 1.04 -3.65 -19.70
CA TYR A 130 2.15 -4.33 -20.39
C TYR A 130 3.49 -3.66 -20.05
N PRO A 131 4.64 -4.35 -20.22
CA PRO A 131 5.93 -3.66 -20.31
C PRO A 131 5.87 -2.58 -21.39
N GLY A 132 6.36 -1.39 -21.08
CA GLY A 132 6.35 -0.24 -21.99
C GLY A 132 5.03 0.50 -22.15
N GLY A 133 3.92 0.08 -21.51
CA GLY A 133 2.68 0.80 -21.73
C GLY A 133 1.39 0.20 -21.20
N VAL A 134 0.30 0.75 -21.75
CA VAL A 134 -1.05 0.21 -21.61
C VAL A 134 -1.73 0.09 -22.97
N GLY A 135 -2.64 -0.87 -23.11
CA GLY A 135 -3.57 -0.99 -24.23
C GLY A 135 -4.84 -0.15 -24.09
N THR A 136 -4.95 0.60 -23.01
CA THR A 136 -6.10 1.47 -22.72
C THR A 136 -6.09 2.69 -23.63
N MET A 137 -7.16 2.89 -24.40
CA MET A 137 -7.25 3.97 -25.38
C MET A 137 -7.57 5.32 -24.69
N PRO A 138 -6.69 6.34 -24.79
CA PRO A 138 -6.85 7.59 -24.07
C PRO A 138 -7.81 8.55 -24.77
N GLU A 139 -9.11 8.36 -24.56
CA GLU A 139 -10.16 9.27 -25.04
C GLU A 139 -10.62 10.22 -23.93
N PRO A 140 -11.04 11.47 -24.21
CA PRO A 140 -11.59 12.37 -23.19
C PRO A 140 -12.74 11.73 -22.38
N THR A 141 -13.58 10.94 -23.04
CA THR A 141 -14.71 10.20 -22.46
C THR A 141 -14.28 9.23 -21.37
N LEU A 142 -13.14 8.55 -21.54
CA LEU A 142 -12.56 7.63 -20.55
C LEU A 142 -12.34 8.34 -19.20
N PHE A 143 -11.72 9.51 -19.24
CA PHE A 143 -11.38 10.28 -18.04
C PHE A 143 -12.60 10.96 -17.44
N THR A 144 -13.56 11.40 -18.24
CA THR A 144 -14.84 11.91 -17.70
C THR A 144 -15.64 10.81 -17.00
N ASP A 145 -15.64 9.60 -17.54
CA ASP A 145 -16.32 8.45 -16.93
C ASP A 145 -15.71 8.05 -15.58
N TYR A 146 -14.39 8.12 -15.48
CA TYR A 146 -13.68 7.93 -14.21
C TYR A 146 -14.00 9.07 -13.24
N LEU A 147 -13.92 10.34 -13.68
CA LEU A 147 -14.18 11.52 -12.85
C LEU A 147 -15.60 11.50 -12.27
N THR A 148 -16.61 11.20 -13.09
CA THR A 148 -18.02 11.14 -12.62
C THR A 148 -18.19 10.10 -11.52
N ARG A 149 -17.55 8.94 -11.63
CA ARG A 149 -17.59 7.88 -10.60
C ARG A 149 -16.87 8.32 -9.32
N LEU A 150 -15.70 8.94 -9.45
CA LEU A 150 -14.96 9.49 -8.32
C LEU A 150 -15.79 10.54 -7.57
N LEU A 151 -16.37 11.50 -8.28
CA LEU A 151 -17.21 12.55 -7.68
C LEU A 151 -18.43 11.99 -6.95
N HIS A 152 -19.03 10.91 -7.45
CA HIS A 152 -20.18 10.25 -6.82
C HIS A 152 -19.82 9.66 -5.45
N ILE A 153 -18.60 9.16 -5.27
CA ILE A 153 -18.18 8.54 -4.00
C ILE A 153 -17.54 9.54 -3.02
N LEU A 154 -17.30 10.79 -3.40
CA LEU A 154 -16.57 11.74 -2.55
C LEU A 154 -17.28 12.08 -1.23
N ASP A 155 -18.62 12.13 -1.22
CA ASP A 155 -19.37 12.33 0.03
C ASP A 155 -19.11 11.16 0.99
N PHE A 156 -19.18 9.91 0.48
CA PHE A 156 -18.87 8.72 1.25
C PHE A 156 -17.44 8.76 1.81
N VAL A 157 -16.44 9.13 1.00
CA VAL A 157 -15.03 9.22 1.45
C VAL A 157 -14.88 10.21 2.61
N LYS A 158 -15.48 11.40 2.52
CA LYS A 158 -15.43 12.41 3.59
C LYS A 158 -16.13 11.93 4.86
N GLN A 159 -17.28 11.29 4.71
CA GLN A 159 -18.06 10.75 5.83
C GLN A 159 -17.34 9.58 6.50
N ALA A 160 -16.70 8.71 5.72
CA ALA A 160 -15.97 7.55 6.21
C ALA A 160 -14.85 7.98 7.16
N VAL A 161 -14.03 8.98 6.78
CA VAL A 161 -12.96 9.50 7.66
C VAL A 161 -13.54 10.03 8.97
N ALA A 162 -14.56 10.89 8.89
CA ALA A 162 -15.19 11.47 10.08
C ALA A 162 -15.78 10.40 11.02
N MET A 163 -16.45 9.39 10.46
CA MET A 163 -17.08 8.31 11.21
C MET A 163 -16.06 7.37 11.87
N ASN A 164 -14.98 7.06 11.15
CA ASN A 164 -13.88 6.24 11.64
C ASN A 164 -13.14 6.94 12.78
N ASP A 165 -12.88 8.24 12.68
CA ASP A 165 -12.29 8.98 13.79
C ASP A 165 -13.16 8.92 15.05
N ASP A 166 -14.45 9.22 14.92
CA ASP A 166 -15.39 9.24 16.04
C ASP A 166 -15.46 7.89 16.78
N ILE A 167 -15.50 6.77 16.04
CA ILE A 167 -15.50 5.45 16.67
C ILE A 167 -14.13 5.13 17.28
N PHE A 168 -13.02 5.42 16.61
CA PHE A 168 -11.69 5.08 17.11
C PHE A 168 -11.29 5.89 18.34
N ASP A 169 -11.61 7.18 18.38
CA ASP A 169 -11.43 8.02 19.57
C ASP A 169 -12.28 7.49 20.73
N PHE A 170 -13.53 7.09 20.44
CA PHE A 170 -14.38 6.47 21.45
C PHE A 170 -13.78 5.19 22.03
N TRP A 171 -13.11 4.34 21.25
CA TRP A 171 -12.51 3.10 21.77
C TRP A 171 -11.43 3.36 22.81
N TYR A 172 -10.55 4.35 22.57
CA TYR A 172 -9.56 4.74 23.58
C TYR A 172 -10.20 5.25 24.87
N GLU A 173 -11.30 6.00 24.77
CA GLU A 173 -12.01 6.50 25.95
C GLU A 173 -12.85 5.42 26.64
N ALA A 174 -13.42 4.47 25.89
CA ALA A 174 -14.31 3.44 26.40
C ALA A 174 -13.55 2.32 27.11
N LEU A 175 -12.35 2.00 26.64
CA LEU A 175 -11.48 0.97 27.20
C LEU A 175 -10.07 1.54 27.42
N PRO A 176 -9.79 2.21 28.55
CA PRO A 176 -8.44 2.67 28.86
C PRO A 176 -7.42 1.52 28.79
N GLY A 177 -6.31 1.72 28.07
CA GLY A 177 -5.33 0.69 27.77
C GLY A 177 -5.48 0.06 26.38
N TYR A 178 -6.53 0.41 25.62
CA TYR A 178 -6.70 -0.08 24.24
C TYR A 178 -5.58 0.37 23.30
N GLU A 179 -4.81 1.39 23.67
CA GLU A 179 -3.58 1.82 22.99
C GLU A 179 -2.50 0.74 22.88
N GLU A 180 -2.53 -0.28 23.76
CA GLU A 180 -1.64 -1.43 23.72
C GLU A 180 -2.09 -2.52 22.73
N VAL A 181 -3.34 -2.49 22.26
CA VAL A 181 -3.87 -3.54 21.37
C VAL A 181 -3.13 -3.54 20.03
N GLY A 182 -2.40 -4.61 19.76
CA GLY A 182 -1.58 -4.75 18.56
C GLY A 182 -0.41 -3.77 18.52
N ARG A 183 -0.03 -3.17 19.65
CA ARG A 183 1.07 -2.20 19.72
C ARG A 183 2.38 -2.89 19.38
N ARG A 184 3.17 -2.23 18.54
CA ARG A 184 4.54 -2.64 18.22
C ARG A 184 5.49 -1.45 18.33
N ARG A 185 6.79 -1.75 18.39
CA ARG A 185 7.84 -0.78 18.07
C ARG A 185 7.58 -0.20 16.67
N VAL A 186 7.85 1.09 16.48
CA VAL A 186 7.72 1.71 15.15
C VAL A 186 8.84 1.17 14.27
N LEU A 187 8.51 0.19 13.43
CA LEU A 187 9.40 -0.46 12.47
C LEU A 187 8.68 -0.51 11.12
N LEU A 188 8.62 0.61 10.42
CA LEU A 188 7.78 0.76 9.22
C LEU A 188 8.62 0.77 7.94
N GLY A 189 8.14 0.06 6.92
CA GLY A 189 8.64 0.14 5.55
C GLY A 189 7.56 0.63 4.58
N CYS A 190 7.95 1.55 3.69
CA CYS A 190 7.18 2.01 2.53
C CYS A 190 8.14 2.08 1.33
N TRP A 191 7.75 1.54 0.19
CA TRP A 191 8.55 1.50 -1.04
C TRP A 191 8.06 2.47 -2.11
N GLY A 192 7.11 3.33 -1.73
CA GLY A 192 6.62 4.42 -2.57
C GLY A 192 5.64 3.96 -3.64
N ALA A 193 4.78 4.88 -4.05
CA ALA A 193 3.69 4.61 -4.96
C ALA A 193 3.40 5.81 -5.86
N PHE A 194 2.76 5.55 -7.00
CA PHE A 194 2.42 6.53 -8.02
C PHE A 194 3.66 7.21 -8.61
N GLN A 195 4.14 6.65 -9.72
CA GLN A 195 5.30 7.17 -10.41
C GLN A 195 5.02 8.57 -10.97
N ASN A 196 6.00 9.47 -10.87
CA ASN A 196 5.90 10.80 -11.45
C ASN A 196 6.49 10.77 -12.89
N PRO A 197 5.65 10.92 -13.93
CA PRO A 197 6.10 10.83 -15.33
C PRO A 197 7.08 11.92 -15.75
N ASP A 198 7.23 12.99 -14.97
CA ASP A 198 8.17 14.06 -15.29
C ASP A 198 9.62 13.66 -15.00
N VAL A 199 9.84 12.59 -14.23
CA VAL A 199 11.19 12.13 -13.84
C VAL A 199 11.43 10.63 -13.96
N VAL A 200 10.39 9.79 -13.91
CA VAL A 200 10.60 8.34 -13.98
C VAL A 200 11.09 7.92 -15.36
N ASP A 201 12.22 7.22 -15.38
CA ASP A 201 12.79 6.59 -16.58
C ASP A 201 13.07 5.09 -16.37
N TYR A 202 12.69 4.56 -15.21
CA TYR A 202 12.91 3.17 -14.78
C TYR A 202 14.36 2.69 -14.80
N ARG A 203 15.33 3.59 -14.97
CA ARG A 203 16.74 3.22 -14.89
C ARG A 203 17.19 3.09 -13.44
N TYR A 204 17.95 2.05 -13.16
CA TYR A 204 18.42 1.76 -11.81
C TYR A 204 19.35 2.88 -11.30
N GLU A 205 20.16 3.44 -12.19
CA GLU A 205 21.13 4.50 -11.88
C GLU A 205 20.47 5.77 -11.36
N HIS A 206 19.21 6.00 -11.74
CA HIS A 206 18.40 7.14 -11.32
C HIS A 206 17.29 6.77 -10.33
N MET A 207 17.28 5.52 -9.85
CA MET A 207 16.21 4.97 -9.00
C MET A 207 15.97 5.75 -7.72
N THR A 208 17.05 6.26 -7.12
CA THR A 208 16.96 7.13 -5.96
C THR A 208 16.18 8.41 -6.26
N ASP A 209 16.37 9.01 -7.43
CA ASP A 209 15.79 10.31 -7.78
C ASP A 209 14.31 10.18 -8.18
N TRP A 210 13.98 9.27 -9.10
CA TRP A 210 12.58 9.07 -9.47
C TRP A 210 11.76 8.42 -8.35
N GLY A 211 12.38 7.59 -7.50
CA GLY A 211 11.74 7.05 -6.30
C GLY A 211 11.32 8.14 -5.31
N ARG A 212 12.19 9.13 -5.07
CA ARG A 212 11.88 10.28 -4.19
C ARG A 212 10.77 11.18 -4.74
N ALA A 213 10.56 11.17 -6.05
CA ALA A 213 9.55 11.99 -6.72
C ALA A 213 8.16 11.33 -6.82
N MET A 214 8.03 10.07 -6.39
CA MET A 214 6.74 9.38 -6.30
C MET A 214 5.74 10.18 -5.46
N HIS A 215 4.46 10.09 -5.82
CA HIS A 215 3.40 10.78 -5.07
C HIS A 215 2.98 10.06 -3.79
N VAL A 216 3.68 9.00 -3.40
CA VAL A 216 3.81 8.49 -2.03
C VAL A 216 5.30 8.25 -1.83
N THR A 217 5.91 8.91 -0.85
CA THR A 217 7.36 8.87 -0.70
C THR A 217 7.82 7.54 -0.08
N PRO A 218 8.81 6.84 -0.68
CA PRO A 218 9.42 5.67 -0.09
C PRO A 218 10.18 6.04 1.19
N GLY A 219 10.31 5.09 2.11
CA GLY A 219 11.20 5.25 3.24
C GLY A 219 11.12 4.14 4.28
N ILE A 220 12.07 4.20 5.20
CA ILE A 220 12.13 3.34 6.38
C ILE A 220 12.07 4.20 7.62
N VAL A 221 11.14 3.89 8.52
CA VAL A 221 10.94 4.63 9.76
C VAL A 221 11.16 3.70 10.94
N VAL A 222 12.13 4.04 11.79
CA VAL A 222 12.46 3.31 13.02
C VAL A 222 12.33 4.27 14.19
N ASP A 223 11.52 3.90 15.18
CA ASP A 223 11.27 4.68 16.40
C ASP A 223 10.89 6.15 16.10
N GLY A 224 10.07 6.33 15.05
CA GLY A 224 9.59 7.62 14.58
C GLY A 224 10.60 8.46 13.80
N LYS A 225 11.80 7.95 13.52
CA LYS A 225 12.83 8.62 12.71
C LYS A 225 12.85 8.03 11.30
N LEU A 226 12.76 8.90 10.30
CA LEU A 226 12.96 8.54 8.90
C LEU A 226 14.45 8.29 8.67
N LEU A 227 14.84 7.03 8.45
CA LEU A 227 16.24 6.63 8.27
C LEU A 227 16.72 6.92 6.85
N THR A 228 15.91 6.61 5.86
CA THR A 228 16.24 6.82 4.44
C THR A 228 14.97 6.92 3.60
N THR A 229 15.08 7.59 2.45
CA THR A 229 14.11 7.60 1.34
C THR A 229 14.73 7.10 0.04
N ASP A 230 15.95 6.55 0.13
CA ASP A 230 16.72 6.09 -1.02
C ASP A 230 16.33 4.66 -1.40
N LEU A 231 15.69 4.48 -2.56
CA LEU A 231 15.25 3.17 -3.03
C LEU A 231 16.41 2.19 -3.25
N VAL A 232 17.60 2.65 -3.64
CA VAL A 232 18.77 1.77 -3.81
C VAL A 232 19.24 1.26 -2.45
N GLU A 233 19.29 2.12 -1.44
CA GLU A 233 19.64 1.73 -0.07
C GLU A 233 18.60 0.76 0.52
N ILE A 234 17.32 1.06 0.31
CA ILE A 234 16.21 0.22 0.76
C ILE A 234 16.32 -1.17 0.11
N ASN A 235 16.51 -1.24 -1.21
CA ASN A 235 16.70 -2.46 -1.98
C ASN A 235 17.84 -3.32 -1.43
N LEU A 236 19.05 -2.74 -1.36
CA LEU A 236 20.25 -3.46 -0.92
C LEU A 236 20.18 -3.92 0.54
N GLY A 237 19.30 -3.33 1.36
CA GLY A 237 19.06 -3.77 2.73
C GLY A 237 18.14 -4.99 2.86
N ILE A 238 17.45 -5.45 1.81
CA ILE A 238 16.52 -6.59 1.91
C ILE A 238 17.30 -7.89 2.15
N ARG A 239 16.88 -8.66 3.17
CA ARG A 239 17.38 -10.01 3.48
C ARG A 239 16.21 -10.97 3.65
N ILE A 240 16.21 -12.05 2.89
CA ILE A 240 15.26 -13.14 3.08
C ILE A 240 15.90 -14.17 3.97
N LEU A 241 15.46 -14.20 5.23
CA LEU A 241 15.86 -15.20 6.19
C LEU A 241 14.89 -16.37 6.19
N LEU A 242 15.36 -17.48 6.76
CA LEU A 242 14.54 -18.61 7.16
C LEU A 242 14.53 -18.69 8.69
N GLY A 243 14.33 -19.88 9.25
CA GLY A 243 14.30 -20.14 10.70
C GLY A 243 13.18 -21.10 11.05
N SER A 244 11.97 -20.76 10.61
CA SER A 244 10.75 -21.51 10.94
C SER A 244 9.89 -21.84 9.71
N SER A 245 10.53 -21.93 8.54
CA SER A 245 9.87 -22.04 7.23
C SER A 245 10.15 -23.38 6.56
N TYR A 246 9.20 -23.90 5.78
CA TYR A 246 9.30 -25.21 5.09
C TYR A 246 10.18 -25.17 3.82
N TYR A 247 11.42 -24.69 3.94
CA TYR A 247 12.40 -24.61 2.85
C TYR A 247 13.79 -24.99 3.31
N LYS A 248 14.61 -25.48 2.38
CA LYS A 248 16.06 -25.56 2.57
C LYS A 248 16.70 -24.20 2.29
N ASP A 249 17.79 -23.92 2.98
CA ASP A 249 18.57 -22.70 2.77
C ASP A 249 19.38 -22.81 1.47
N TRP A 250 19.50 -21.69 0.74
CA TRP A 250 20.16 -21.62 -0.57
C TRP A 250 21.52 -20.92 -0.51
N VAL A 251 22.03 -20.57 0.68
CA VAL A 251 23.29 -19.81 0.82
C VAL A 251 24.53 -20.49 0.21
N ASN A 252 24.44 -21.78 -0.11
CA ASN A 252 25.51 -22.55 -0.77
C ASN A 252 25.29 -22.72 -2.29
N GLU A 253 24.20 -22.18 -2.85
CA GLU A 253 23.98 -22.13 -4.30
C GLU A 253 24.84 -21.03 -4.95
N GLU A 254 24.98 -21.05 -6.28
CA GLU A 254 25.66 -19.97 -7.00
C GLU A 254 24.77 -18.71 -7.07
N PRO A 255 25.30 -17.50 -6.77
CA PRO A 255 24.52 -16.28 -6.84
C PRO A 255 24.23 -15.91 -8.31
N PHE A 256 23.01 -15.43 -8.57
CA PHE A 256 22.65 -14.88 -9.87
C PHE A 256 23.24 -13.49 -10.11
N VAL A 257 23.29 -12.67 -9.06
CA VAL A 257 23.64 -11.24 -9.09
C VAL A 257 24.59 -10.93 -7.94
N THR A 258 25.85 -10.62 -8.27
CA THR A 258 26.85 -10.28 -7.24
C THR A 258 26.95 -8.79 -6.98
N HIS A 259 26.62 -7.96 -7.97
CA HIS A 259 26.61 -6.49 -7.87
C HIS A 259 25.39 -5.93 -8.59
N ASP A 260 24.87 -4.82 -8.09
CA ASP A 260 23.81 -4.06 -8.76
C ASP A 260 24.38 -3.21 -9.92
N PRO A 261 23.54 -2.54 -10.74
CA PRO A 261 24.01 -1.69 -11.84
C PRO A 261 24.92 -0.53 -11.43
N LEU A 262 24.89 -0.13 -10.15
CA LEU A 262 25.77 0.90 -9.59
C LEU A 262 27.09 0.33 -9.04
N GLY A 263 27.30 -0.98 -9.11
CA GLY A 263 28.48 -1.67 -8.61
C GLY A 263 28.47 -1.93 -7.11
N ASN A 264 27.33 -1.79 -6.44
CA ASN A 264 27.20 -2.13 -5.02
C ASN A 264 27.07 -3.65 -4.85
N PRO A 265 27.68 -4.25 -3.81
CA PRO A 265 27.57 -5.69 -3.57
C PRO A 265 26.14 -6.10 -3.21
N VAL A 266 25.66 -7.20 -3.79
CA VAL A 266 24.34 -7.78 -3.54
C VAL A 266 24.50 -9.06 -2.71
N ASP A 267 23.79 -9.14 -1.59
CA ASP A 267 23.88 -10.26 -0.65
C ASP A 267 23.26 -11.56 -1.22
N MET A 268 23.78 -12.72 -0.82
CA MET A 268 23.20 -14.03 -1.17
C MET A 268 21.75 -14.20 -0.66
N ARG A 269 21.39 -13.51 0.43
CA ARG A 269 20.03 -13.48 0.96
C ARG A 269 19.14 -12.40 0.34
N HIS A 270 19.66 -11.59 -0.58
CA HIS A 270 18.84 -10.66 -1.34
C HIS A 270 17.93 -11.43 -2.33
N PRO A 271 16.69 -10.99 -2.59
CA PRO A 271 15.77 -11.71 -3.48
C PRO A 271 16.32 -12.02 -4.87
N TRP A 272 17.20 -11.18 -5.43
CA TRP A 272 17.88 -11.48 -6.70
C TRP A 272 18.67 -12.80 -6.69
N ASN A 273 19.17 -13.24 -5.53
CA ASN A 273 19.98 -14.44 -5.37
C ASN A 273 19.23 -15.60 -4.73
N GLN A 274 17.96 -15.43 -4.40
CA GLN A 274 17.19 -16.48 -3.74
C GLN A 274 16.96 -17.66 -4.69
N THR A 275 17.18 -18.87 -4.18
CA THR A 275 16.67 -20.10 -4.78
C THR A 275 15.66 -20.73 -3.84
N THR A 276 14.42 -20.94 -4.31
CA THR A 276 13.35 -21.48 -3.45
C THR A 276 13.34 -23.00 -3.51
N LEU A 277 13.76 -23.63 -2.41
CA LEU A 277 13.90 -25.07 -2.27
C LEU A 277 12.84 -25.61 -1.30
N PRO A 278 11.60 -25.88 -1.76
CA PRO A 278 10.51 -26.28 -0.88
C PRO A 278 10.76 -27.66 -0.26
N GLU A 279 10.50 -27.77 1.04
CA GLU A 279 10.64 -29.00 1.80
C GLU A 279 9.39 -29.21 2.65
N PRO A 280 8.35 -29.90 2.11
CA PRO A 280 7.13 -30.21 2.86
C PRO A 280 7.45 -31.02 4.12
N GLN A 281 7.03 -30.50 5.27
CA GLN A 281 7.33 -31.05 6.58
C GLN A 281 6.08 -31.10 7.48
N LYS A 282 6.14 -31.92 8.54
CA LYS A 282 5.14 -31.87 9.61
C LYS A 282 5.32 -30.57 10.41
N ARG A 283 4.24 -29.81 10.60
CA ARG A 283 4.22 -28.59 11.42
C ARG A 283 4.69 -28.84 12.85
N LYS A 284 5.69 -28.07 13.30
CA LYS A 284 6.24 -28.06 14.66
C LYS A 284 6.50 -26.61 15.11
N PHE A 285 5.79 -26.13 16.11
CA PHE A 285 5.86 -24.72 16.55
C PHE A 285 7.18 -24.34 17.25
N ASP A 286 7.95 -25.33 17.70
CA ASP A 286 9.32 -25.20 18.21
C ASP A 286 10.39 -25.37 17.12
N GLY A 287 9.97 -25.49 15.85
CA GLY A 287 10.83 -25.60 14.67
C GLY A 287 10.14 -24.98 13.44
N ASN A 288 10.04 -25.74 12.34
CA ASN A 288 9.35 -25.25 11.14
C ASN A 288 7.83 -25.38 11.26
N TYR A 289 7.11 -24.25 11.09
CA TYR A 289 5.65 -24.22 11.20
C TYR A 289 4.92 -23.42 10.11
N SER A 290 5.62 -22.79 9.18
CA SER A 290 4.99 -21.94 8.16
C SER A 290 5.60 -22.12 6.75
N TRP A 291 4.80 -21.84 5.72
CA TRP A 291 5.31 -21.64 4.35
C TRP A 291 5.80 -20.22 4.11
N VAL A 292 5.52 -19.29 5.02
CA VAL A 292 6.01 -17.91 4.93
C VAL A 292 7.48 -17.89 5.33
N MET A 293 8.32 -17.23 4.53
CA MET A 293 9.73 -16.94 4.87
C MET A 293 9.82 -15.76 5.83
N SER A 294 11.03 -15.37 6.24
CA SER A 294 11.25 -14.25 7.16
C SER A 294 12.02 -13.10 6.50
N PRO A 295 11.35 -12.26 5.67
CA PRO A 295 11.94 -11.02 5.19
C PRO A 295 12.34 -10.10 6.36
N ARG A 296 13.54 -9.55 6.27
CA ARG A 296 14.08 -8.56 7.20
C ARG A 296 14.76 -7.46 6.40
N TRP A 297 14.84 -6.27 7.00
CA TRP A 297 15.66 -5.20 6.47
C TRP A 297 16.91 -5.05 7.33
N PHE A 298 18.07 -5.16 6.70
CA PHE A 298 19.37 -5.07 7.35
C PHE A 298 19.75 -3.60 7.52
N ASP A 299 19.70 -3.11 8.75
CA ASP A 299 20.19 -1.78 9.09
C ASP A 299 21.72 -1.83 9.25
N LYS A 300 22.44 -1.35 8.23
CA LYS A 300 23.91 -1.32 8.22
C LYS A 300 24.52 -0.56 9.41
N ASN A 301 23.79 0.36 10.03
CA ASN A 301 24.31 1.17 11.14
C ASN A 301 24.30 0.39 12.47
N SER A 302 23.25 -0.39 12.72
CA SER A 302 23.12 -1.21 13.92
C SER A 302 23.61 -2.66 13.74
N GLY A 303 23.65 -3.15 12.51
CA GLY A 303 23.89 -4.56 12.18
C GLY A 303 22.67 -5.46 12.43
N GLU A 304 21.50 -4.88 12.70
CA GLU A 304 20.29 -5.62 13.02
C GLU A 304 19.49 -6.00 11.77
N HIS A 305 18.83 -7.17 11.83
CA HIS A 305 17.83 -7.60 10.86
C HIS A 305 16.45 -7.21 11.36
N LEU A 306 15.96 -6.06 10.93
CA LEU A 306 14.71 -5.48 11.41
C LEU A 306 13.50 -6.18 10.79
N ALA A 307 12.58 -6.63 11.64
CA ALA A 307 11.29 -7.18 11.24
C ALA A 307 10.28 -6.05 10.97
N LEU A 308 10.53 -5.29 9.90
CA LEU A 308 9.65 -4.21 9.46
C LEU A 308 8.23 -4.73 9.22
N ASP A 309 7.24 -3.95 9.62
CA ASP A 309 5.85 -4.08 9.20
C ASP A 309 5.44 -2.94 8.28
N THR A 310 4.34 -3.12 7.58
CA THR A 310 3.82 -2.12 6.67
C THR A 310 2.74 -1.24 7.30
N GLY A 311 2.39 -1.49 8.56
CA GLY A 311 1.20 -0.94 9.19
C GLY A 311 -0.09 -1.20 8.39
N GLY A 312 -0.12 -2.29 7.62
CA GLY A 312 -1.21 -2.62 6.70
C GLY A 312 -1.23 -1.81 5.41
N GLY A 313 -0.16 -1.07 5.11
CA GLY A 313 0.04 -0.22 3.93
C GLY A 313 -0.17 1.26 4.24
N PRO A 314 -1.41 1.73 4.45
CA PRO A 314 -1.74 3.13 4.69
C PRO A 314 -0.91 3.80 5.80
N PHE A 315 -0.71 3.10 6.92
CA PHE A 315 0.01 3.66 8.06
C PHE A 315 1.47 3.95 7.72
N ALA A 316 2.20 3.00 7.12
CA ALA A 316 3.58 3.24 6.71
C ALA A 316 3.67 4.36 5.66
N ARG A 317 2.82 4.34 4.63
CA ARG A 317 2.80 5.37 3.56
C ARG A 317 2.62 6.78 4.09
N LEU A 318 1.61 6.98 4.94
CA LEU A 318 1.32 8.29 5.50
C LEU A 318 2.45 8.74 6.43
N TYR A 319 3.02 7.82 7.22
CA TYR A 319 4.14 8.12 8.11
C TYR A 319 5.39 8.55 7.33
N THR A 320 5.81 7.77 6.32
CA THR A 320 6.99 8.09 5.51
C THR A 320 6.79 9.39 4.74
N THR A 321 5.64 9.54 4.09
CA THR A 321 5.30 10.74 3.32
C THR A 321 5.24 11.98 4.22
N ALA A 322 4.64 11.89 5.42
CA ALA A 322 4.57 12.99 6.38
C ALA A 322 5.97 13.48 6.78
N LEU A 323 6.88 12.56 7.11
CA LEU A 323 8.21 12.92 7.59
C LEU A 323 9.14 13.39 6.47
N ALA A 324 9.00 12.83 5.27
CA ALA A 324 9.93 13.12 4.18
C ALA A 324 9.78 14.54 3.63
N GLY A 325 8.59 15.14 3.70
CA GLY A 325 8.36 16.50 3.21
C GLY A 325 8.47 16.66 1.69
N LEU A 326 8.44 15.58 0.91
CA LEU A 326 8.72 15.60 -0.54
C LEU A 326 7.47 15.73 -1.42
N VAL A 327 6.30 15.29 -0.95
CA VAL A 327 5.04 15.38 -1.72
C VAL A 327 4.40 16.74 -1.54
N ASP A 328 4.26 17.49 -2.64
CA ASP A 328 3.52 18.76 -2.69
C ASP A 328 2.72 18.85 -3.99
N THR A 329 1.40 18.66 -3.89
CA THR A 329 0.43 18.78 -4.98
C THR A 329 -0.71 19.69 -4.51
N PRO A 330 -1.57 20.20 -5.41
CA PRO A 330 -2.73 21.00 -5.01
C PRO A 330 -3.70 20.29 -4.05
N TYR A 331 -3.69 18.94 -4.04
CA TYR A 331 -4.65 18.13 -3.30
C TYR A 331 -4.03 17.38 -2.11
N VAL A 332 -2.73 17.10 -2.15
CA VAL A 332 -2.01 16.39 -1.10
C VAL A 332 -0.68 17.09 -0.84
N LYS A 333 -0.41 17.40 0.43
CA LYS A 333 0.79 18.08 0.87
C LYS A 333 1.37 17.44 2.12
N SER A 334 2.66 17.09 2.05
CA SER A 334 3.45 16.77 3.24
C SER A 334 3.93 18.04 3.93
N THR A 335 3.82 18.09 5.26
CA THR A 335 4.23 19.25 6.08
C THR A 335 5.54 19.03 6.84
N GLY A 336 6.18 17.87 6.65
CA GLY A 336 7.31 17.40 7.46
C GLY A 336 6.91 16.78 8.81
N HIS A 337 5.63 16.88 9.20
CA HIS A 337 5.09 16.32 10.45
C HIS A 337 3.64 15.86 10.35
N SER A 338 3.01 15.97 9.17
CA SER A 338 1.64 15.57 8.87
C SER A 338 1.47 15.46 7.34
N VAL A 339 0.33 14.91 6.92
CA VAL A 339 -0.13 14.95 5.52
C VAL A 339 -1.48 15.67 5.50
N GLN A 340 -1.55 16.74 4.72
CA GLN A 340 -2.79 17.46 4.42
C GLN A 340 -3.40 16.91 3.12
N ILE A 341 -4.69 16.59 3.15
CA ILE A 341 -5.45 15.96 2.07
C ILE A 341 -6.69 16.81 1.82
N SER A 342 -6.72 17.52 0.70
CA SER A 342 -7.81 18.42 0.32
C SER A 342 -8.72 17.74 -0.70
N LEU A 343 -10.00 17.61 -0.34
CA LEU A 343 -11.06 17.07 -1.19
C LEU A 343 -11.98 18.21 -1.63
N PRO A 344 -12.30 18.33 -2.93
CA PRO A 344 -13.15 19.39 -3.44
C PRO A 344 -14.60 19.22 -2.95
N ARG A 345 -15.43 20.24 -3.15
CA ARG A 345 -16.88 20.15 -2.91
C ARG A 345 -17.49 18.94 -3.64
N SER A 346 -18.36 18.23 -2.94
CA SER A 346 -19.10 17.07 -3.45
C SER A 346 -20.62 17.35 -3.44
N GLY A 347 -21.45 16.33 -3.66
CA GLY A 347 -22.90 16.51 -3.83
C GLY A 347 -23.55 17.16 -2.61
N ALA A 348 -23.32 16.60 -1.43
CA ALA A 348 -23.88 17.06 -0.16
C ALA A 348 -22.89 17.89 0.68
N LEU A 349 -21.59 17.56 0.62
CA LEU A 349 -20.59 18.16 1.52
C LEU A 349 -19.75 19.27 0.85
N PRO A 350 -19.37 20.32 1.62
CA PRO A 350 -18.46 21.35 1.14
C PRO A 350 -17.06 20.78 0.89
N GLU A 351 -16.15 21.59 0.35
CA GLU A 351 -14.72 21.25 0.34
C GLU A 351 -14.22 20.98 1.77
N MET A 352 -13.28 20.05 1.90
CA MET A 352 -12.72 19.64 3.20
C MET A 352 -11.23 19.37 3.07
N THR A 353 -10.44 19.92 3.99
CA THR A 353 -9.04 19.53 4.18
C THR A 353 -8.93 18.66 5.42
N LEU A 354 -8.51 17.42 5.23
CA LEU A 354 -8.21 16.45 6.27
C LEU A 354 -6.72 16.50 6.56
N GLU A 355 -6.32 16.34 7.82
CA GLU A 355 -4.91 16.27 8.18
C GLU A 355 -4.64 15.01 8.99
N TRP A 356 -3.78 14.15 8.46
CA TRP A 356 -3.28 12.98 9.18
C TRP A 356 -1.93 13.31 9.82
N ARG A 357 -1.76 12.95 11.10
CA ARG A 357 -0.53 13.17 11.84
C ARG A 357 0.02 11.81 12.28
N PRO A 358 1.35 11.57 12.19
CA PRO A 358 1.96 10.41 12.82
C PRO A 358 1.54 10.32 14.29
N PRO A 359 0.87 9.23 14.71
CA PRO A 359 0.34 9.12 16.06
C PRO A 359 1.43 8.69 17.03
N GLN A 360 1.12 8.76 18.33
CA GLN A 360 2.03 8.38 19.40
C GLN A 360 2.38 6.88 19.37
N TRP A 361 1.48 6.02 18.87
CA TRP A 361 1.63 4.57 18.91
C TRP A 361 1.51 3.95 17.51
N SER A 362 2.28 2.88 17.27
CA SER A 362 2.05 1.96 16.15
C SER A 362 1.21 0.78 16.65
N ASN A 363 -0.12 0.97 16.70
CA ASN A 363 -1.06 -0.02 17.24
C ASN A 363 -2.19 -0.36 16.24
N ALA A 364 -3.14 -1.20 16.64
CA ALA A 364 -4.21 -1.65 15.76
C ALA A 364 -5.16 -0.51 15.31
N ILE A 365 -5.57 0.36 16.23
CA ILE A 365 -6.49 1.47 15.95
C ILE A 365 -5.87 2.46 14.96
N GLU A 366 -4.62 2.87 15.18
CA GLU A 366 -3.95 3.84 14.30
C GLU A 366 -3.68 3.28 12.90
N ARG A 367 -3.44 1.97 12.77
CA ARG A 367 -3.35 1.31 11.45
C ARG A 367 -4.70 1.35 10.73
N ASN A 368 -5.80 1.15 11.44
CA ASN A 368 -7.15 1.24 10.87
C ASN A 368 -7.54 2.69 10.55
N ARG A 369 -7.19 3.67 11.40
CA ARG A 369 -7.40 5.10 11.12
C ARG A 369 -6.62 5.54 9.88
N ALA A 370 -5.35 5.17 9.76
CA ALA A 370 -4.57 5.51 8.57
C ALA A 370 -5.20 4.97 7.28
N ARG A 371 -5.89 3.81 7.33
CA ARG A 371 -6.54 3.22 6.16
C ARG A 371 -7.60 4.13 5.54
N VAL A 372 -8.51 4.66 6.34
CA VAL A 372 -9.57 5.53 5.80
C VAL A 372 -9.01 6.88 5.34
N TYR A 373 -7.98 7.40 6.00
CA TYR A 373 -7.27 8.59 5.53
C TYR A 373 -6.59 8.34 4.18
N PHE A 374 -6.10 7.13 3.93
CA PHE A 374 -5.51 6.80 2.64
C PHE A 374 -6.54 6.56 1.52
N VAL A 375 -7.80 6.25 1.85
CA VAL A 375 -8.93 6.35 0.90
C VAL A 375 -9.08 7.79 0.44
N ALA A 376 -9.09 8.75 1.37
CA ALA A 376 -9.12 10.18 1.03
C ALA A 376 -7.88 10.62 0.24
N TYR A 377 -6.69 10.16 0.63
CA TYR A 377 -5.45 10.40 -0.10
C TYR A 377 -5.55 9.94 -1.56
N SER A 378 -6.03 8.71 -1.77
CA SER A 378 -6.14 8.11 -3.11
C SER A 378 -7.18 8.85 -3.96
N ALA A 379 -8.29 9.29 -3.37
CA ALA A 379 -9.27 10.13 -4.05
C ALA A 379 -8.68 11.49 -4.46
N ALA A 380 -7.94 12.15 -3.56
CA ALA A 380 -7.27 13.42 -3.81
C ALA A 380 -6.22 13.31 -4.93
N MET A 381 -5.38 12.29 -4.88
CA MET A 381 -4.38 12.01 -5.92
C MET A 381 -5.01 11.64 -7.26
N ALA A 382 -6.11 10.88 -7.26
CA ALA A 382 -6.82 10.56 -8.50
C ALA A 382 -7.33 11.82 -9.23
N ILE A 383 -7.75 12.86 -8.50
CA ILE A 383 -8.12 14.15 -9.12
C ILE A 383 -6.91 14.79 -9.79
N TYR A 384 -5.75 14.82 -9.10
CA TYR A 384 -4.50 15.31 -9.68
C TYR A 384 -4.11 14.56 -10.96
N PHE A 385 -4.17 13.22 -10.95
CA PHE A 385 -3.83 12.40 -12.11
C PHE A 385 -4.81 12.61 -13.27
N LEU A 386 -6.11 12.77 -12.99
CA LEU A 386 -7.12 13.10 -14.00
C LEU A 386 -6.82 14.43 -14.69
N GLU A 387 -6.47 15.47 -13.93
CA GLU A 387 -6.12 16.77 -14.48
C GLU A 387 -4.89 16.68 -15.39
N ARG A 388 -3.85 15.99 -14.94
CA ARG A 388 -2.62 15.75 -15.70
C ARG A 388 -2.89 14.95 -16.98
N ALA A 389 -3.67 13.87 -16.91
CA ALA A 389 -4.05 13.08 -18.07
C ALA A 389 -4.85 13.90 -19.09
N MET A 390 -5.84 14.68 -18.63
CA MET A 390 -6.62 15.56 -19.50
C MET A 390 -5.77 16.67 -20.15
N GLN A 391 -4.77 17.21 -19.45
CA GLN A 391 -3.82 18.17 -20.01
C GLN A 391 -3.02 17.54 -21.17
N LYS A 392 -2.54 16.31 -20.99
CA LYS A 392 -1.81 15.57 -22.03
C LYS A 392 -2.65 15.34 -23.29
N ILE A 393 -3.89 14.88 -23.13
CA ILE A 393 -4.82 14.68 -24.24
C ILE A 393 -5.12 15.99 -24.97
N ARG A 394 -5.36 17.09 -24.24
CA ARG A 394 -5.58 18.42 -24.85
C ARG A 394 -4.38 18.92 -25.64
N ALA A 395 -3.17 18.51 -25.25
CA ALA A 395 -1.94 18.80 -25.98
C ALA A 395 -1.70 17.86 -27.18
N GLY A 396 -2.56 16.85 -27.39
CA GLY A 396 -2.40 15.83 -28.43
C GLY A 396 -1.43 14.70 -28.06
N ASP A 397 -0.87 14.71 -26.85
CA ASP A 397 0.02 13.66 -26.34
C ASP A 397 -0.83 12.46 -25.90
N THR A 398 -1.01 11.52 -26.81
CA THR A 398 -1.89 10.33 -26.66
C THR A 398 -1.14 9.01 -26.80
N LYS A 399 0.20 9.05 -26.83
CA LYS A 399 1.03 7.83 -26.84
C LYS A 399 0.91 7.13 -25.50
N VAL A 400 0.61 5.84 -25.52
CA VAL A 400 0.41 5.01 -24.30
C VAL A 400 1.24 3.72 -24.30
N PHE A 401 2.05 3.50 -25.33
CA PHE A 401 2.94 2.34 -25.43
C PHE A 401 4.26 2.72 -26.11
N GLU A 402 5.35 2.17 -25.60
CA GLU A 402 6.70 2.21 -26.16
C GLU A 402 7.12 0.79 -26.58
N ASP A 403 7.61 0.65 -27.82
CA ASP A 403 8.13 -0.62 -28.30
C ASP A 403 9.44 -0.97 -27.59
N PHE A 404 9.71 -2.28 -27.47
CA PHE A 404 10.90 -2.77 -26.79
C PHE A 404 11.36 -4.10 -27.37
N GLU A 405 12.62 -4.43 -27.10
CA GLU A 405 13.15 -5.78 -27.30
C GLU A 405 13.55 -6.38 -25.95
N VAL A 406 13.36 -7.68 -25.81
CA VAL A 406 13.77 -8.40 -24.60
C VAL A 406 15.28 -8.68 -24.71
N PRO A 407 16.10 -8.21 -23.76
CA PRO A 407 17.53 -8.49 -23.77
C PRO A 407 17.81 -9.96 -23.46
N ASP A 408 18.93 -10.48 -23.99
CA ASP A 408 19.38 -11.84 -23.67
C ASP A 408 19.78 -11.97 -22.19
N GLU A 409 20.44 -10.95 -21.65
CA GLU A 409 20.93 -10.88 -20.27
C GLU A 409 20.54 -9.54 -19.65
N ALA A 410 19.81 -9.56 -18.54
CA ALA A 410 19.47 -8.34 -17.79
C ALA A 410 19.05 -8.66 -16.36
N ILE A 411 19.12 -7.64 -15.50
CA ILE A 411 18.48 -7.65 -14.19
C ILE A 411 17.52 -6.47 -14.11
N GLY A 412 16.44 -6.64 -13.34
CA GLY A 412 15.49 -5.58 -13.08
C GLY A 412 14.89 -5.73 -11.69
N CYS A 413 14.51 -4.60 -11.10
CA CYS A 413 13.72 -4.59 -9.88
C CYS A 413 12.59 -3.56 -9.99
N GLY A 414 11.37 -4.01 -9.72
CA GLY A 414 10.21 -3.15 -9.58
C GLY A 414 10.00 -2.82 -8.11
N PHE A 415 9.77 -1.54 -7.80
CA PHE A 415 9.35 -1.08 -6.47
C PHE A 415 8.00 -0.41 -6.59
N HIS A 416 7.07 -0.87 -5.77
CA HIS A 416 5.71 -0.35 -5.69
C HIS A 416 5.18 -0.51 -4.26
N GLU A 417 4.12 0.20 -3.95
CA GLU A 417 3.38 0.02 -2.71
C GLU A 417 2.08 -0.70 -3.03
N ALA A 418 1.94 -1.98 -2.67
CA ALA A 418 0.65 -2.65 -2.79
C ALA A 418 -0.37 -2.02 -1.85
N VAL A 419 -1.66 -2.42 -1.98
CA VAL A 419 -2.72 -2.03 -1.03
C VAL A 419 -2.29 -2.27 0.41
N ARG A 420 -1.51 -3.32 0.68
CA ARG A 420 -1.08 -3.70 2.03
C ARG A 420 0.33 -3.23 2.40
N GLY A 421 1.01 -2.46 1.54
CA GLY A 421 2.34 -1.90 1.76
C GLY A 421 3.41 -2.43 0.81
N VAL A 422 4.66 -2.43 1.25
CA VAL A 422 5.87 -2.81 0.48
C VAL A 422 5.66 -3.95 -0.52
N LEU A 423 5.91 -3.68 -1.81
CA LEU A 423 5.92 -4.69 -2.88
C LEU A 423 7.10 -4.50 -3.83
N SER A 424 7.93 -5.54 -3.96
CA SER A 424 9.08 -5.53 -4.84
C SER A 424 9.12 -6.80 -5.65
N HIS A 425 9.51 -6.67 -6.91
CA HIS A 425 9.68 -7.77 -7.84
C HIS A 425 11.11 -7.72 -8.33
N HIS A 426 11.89 -8.76 -8.03
CA HIS A 426 13.28 -8.88 -8.47
C HIS A 426 13.37 -9.92 -9.58
N MET A 427 13.87 -9.52 -10.75
CA MET A 427 13.94 -10.34 -11.96
C MET A 427 15.37 -10.43 -12.48
N VAL A 428 15.74 -11.61 -12.96
CA VAL A 428 16.99 -11.90 -13.68
C VAL A 428 16.63 -12.62 -14.98
N ILE A 429 17.21 -12.17 -16.08
CA ILE A 429 17.04 -12.72 -17.42
C ILE A 429 18.38 -13.30 -17.87
N LYS A 430 18.35 -14.53 -18.39
CA LYS A 430 19.47 -15.19 -19.06
C LYS A 430 18.97 -15.92 -20.31
N ASP A 431 19.72 -15.87 -21.40
CA ASP A 431 19.33 -16.40 -22.72
C ASP A 431 17.89 -16.02 -23.14
N GLY A 432 17.49 -14.78 -22.86
CA GLY A 432 16.16 -14.25 -23.18
C GLY A 432 15.01 -14.90 -22.39
N LYS A 433 15.32 -15.56 -21.27
CA LYS A 433 14.36 -16.25 -20.39
C LYS A 433 14.50 -15.78 -18.95
N ILE A 434 13.42 -15.89 -18.19
CA ILE A 434 13.46 -15.68 -16.75
C ILE A 434 14.35 -16.75 -16.11
N ALA A 435 15.51 -16.32 -15.61
CA ALA A 435 16.45 -17.16 -14.87
C ALA A 435 16.15 -17.13 -13.36
N ASN A 436 15.69 -15.98 -12.85
CA ASN A 436 15.23 -15.85 -11.48
C ASN A 436 14.11 -14.81 -11.37
N TYR A 437 13.13 -15.05 -10.49
CA TYR A 437 12.02 -14.12 -10.26
C TYR A 437 11.44 -14.28 -8.85
N HIS A 438 11.57 -13.24 -8.04
CA HIS A 438 11.11 -13.24 -6.64
C HIS A 438 10.27 -12.00 -6.32
N PRO A 439 8.94 -12.14 -6.22
CA PRO A 439 8.10 -11.09 -5.68
C PRO A 439 8.04 -11.19 -4.15
N TYR A 440 8.28 -10.07 -3.48
CA TYR A 440 8.10 -9.92 -2.03
C TYR A 440 6.99 -8.91 -1.71
N PRO A 441 5.72 -9.37 -1.67
CA PRO A 441 4.59 -8.57 -1.19
C PRO A 441 4.70 -8.25 0.31
N PRO A 442 3.76 -7.44 0.85
CA PRO A 442 3.83 -7.00 2.25
C PRO A 442 3.48 -8.11 3.25
N THR A 443 2.62 -9.07 2.88
CA THR A 443 2.22 -10.16 3.78
C THR A 443 3.38 -11.07 4.18
N PRO A 444 4.35 -11.42 3.30
CA PRO A 444 5.59 -12.05 3.73
C PRO A 444 6.33 -11.33 4.87
N TRP A 445 6.36 -10.00 4.88
CA TRP A 445 6.93 -9.23 5.98
C TRP A 445 6.08 -9.36 7.24
N ASN A 446 4.79 -9.02 7.12
CA ASN A 446 3.85 -8.95 8.24
C ASN A 446 3.50 -10.31 8.87
N GLY A 447 3.45 -11.36 8.07
CA GLY A 447 3.12 -12.73 8.47
C GLY A 447 4.34 -13.63 8.61
N SER A 448 5.55 -13.06 8.60
CA SER A 448 6.77 -13.84 8.78
C SER A 448 6.80 -14.52 10.15
N PRO A 449 7.27 -15.78 10.23
CA PRO A 449 7.52 -16.43 11.50
C PRO A 449 8.83 -15.93 12.13
N ARG A 450 9.21 -16.50 13.27
CA ARG A 450 10.54 -16.31 13.86
C ARG A 450 11.63 -16.69 12.87
N ASP A 451 12.59 -15.79 12.71
CA ASP A 451 13.76 -16.02 11.85
C ASP A 451 14.84 -16.87 12.55
N SER A 452 15.95 -17.11 11.86
CA SER A 452 17.12 -17.85 12.37
C SER A 452 17.79 -17.21 13.59
N TYR A 453 17.51 -15.94 13.89
CA TYR A 453 17.98 -15.25 15.09
C TYR A 453 16.94 -15.28 16.24
N GLY A 454 15.77 -15.89 16.00
CA GLY A 454 14.68 -15.99 16.97
C GLY A 454 13.79 -14.76 17.03
N THR A 455 14.00 -13.75 16.17
CA THR A 455 13.20 -12.53 16.17
C THR A 455 11.82 -12.81 15.55
N PRO A 456 10.72 -12.61 16.30
CA PRO A 456 9.37 -12.82 15.78
C PRO A 456 9.06 -11.82 14.66
N GLY A 457 8.21 -12.24 13.71
CA GLY A 457 7.68 -11.30 12.74
C GLY A 457 6.57 -10.43 13.33
N PRO A 458 6.26 -9.29 12.68
CA PRO A 458 4.88 -8.97 12.38
C PRO A 458 3.78 -9.19 13.40
N TYR A 459 2.92 -10.12 12.98
CA TYR A 459 1.74 -10.58 13.67
C TYR A 459 2.06 -11.28 15.00
N GLU A 460 3.16 -12.06 15.07
CA GLU A 460 3.53 -12.74 16.31
C GLU A 460 3.91 -11.72 17.39
N ASP A 461 4.71 -10.72 17.03
CA ASP A 461 5.17 -9.67 17.93
C ASP A 461 4.02 -8.76 18.40
N ALA A 462 3.07 -8.43 17.52
CA ALA A 462 1.91 -7.59 17.86
C ALA A 462 0.88 -8.27 18.79
N VAL A 463 0.83 -9.61 18.78
CA VAL A 463 -0.17 -10.39 19.54
C VAL A 463 0.34 -10.77 20.94
N GLN A 464 1.66 -10.91 21.11
CA GLN A 464 2.30 -11.14 22.41
C GLN A 464 2.18 -9.93 23.32
#